data_AF-A0A9E0H5L3-F1
#
_entry.id   AF-A0A9E0H5L3-F1
#
_cell.length_a   1.000
_cell.length_b   1.000
_cell.length_c   1.000
_cell.angle_alpha   90.00
_cell.angle_beta   90.00
_cell.angle_gamma   90.00
#
_symmetry.space_group_name_H-M   'P 1'
#
loop_
_entity.id
_entity.type
_entity.pdbx_description
1 polymer ?
#
loop_
_entity_poly.entity_id
_entity_poly.type
_entity_poly.pdbx_seq_one_letter_code
_entity_poly.pdbx_strand_id
1 'polypeptide(L)' 'MTIAPRHLEPPRGEAPRPEQDLDDAGVDVSLIRWTLSLTPDERLAVLQGFVDSVAAVRDATKR' A
#
# COMPACT_ATOMS: atom_id res chain seq x y z
N MET A 1 0.30 -28.33 36.14
CA MET A 1 0.51 -28.76 34.74
C MET A 1 -0.20 -27.76 33.86
N THR A 2 0.52 -26.77 33.33
CA THR A 2 -0.02 -25.64 32.56
C THR A 2 -0.16 -26.05 31.10
N ILE A 3 -1.37 -26.03 30.55
CA ILE A 3 -1.61 -26.23 29.12
C ILE A 3 -1.35 -24.89 28.43
N ALA A 4 -0.28 -24.82 27.64
CA ALA A 4 0.02 -23.66 26.80
C ALA A 4 -1.10 -23.45 25.75
N PRO A 5 -1.45 -22.20 25.38
CA PRO A 5 -2.46 -21.98 24.37
C PRO A 5 -1.94 -22.51 23.03
N ARG A 6 -2.72 -23.39 22.40
CA ARG A 6 -2.46 -23.85 21.04
C ARG A 6 -2.51 -22.64 20.13
N HIS A 7 -1.40 -22.35 19.46
CA HIS A 7 -1.38 -21.47 18.29
C HIS A 7 -2.42 -22.04 17.32
N LEU A 8 -3.54 -21.33 17.15
CA LEU A 8 -4.59 -21.73 16.23
C LEU A 8 -4.07 -21.46 14.83
N GLU A 9 -3.62 -22.52 14.15
CA GLU A 9 -3.39 -22.48 12.72
C GLU A 9 -4.66 -21.96 12.02
N PRO A 10 -4.55 -20.98 11.11
CA PRO A 10 -5.71 -20.46 10.40
C PRO A 10 -6.39 -21.58 9.60
N PRO A 11 -7.72 -21.51 9.41
CA PRO A 11 -8.47 -22.55 8.70
C PRO A 11 -7.92 -22.76 7.28
N ARG A 12 -7.64 -24.02 6.93
CA ARG A 12 -7.19 -24.42 5.59
C ARG A 12 -8.19 -23.93 4.54
N GLY A 13 -7.84 -22.86 3.83
CA GLY A 13 -8.67 -22.24 2.80
C GLY A 13 -8.69 -20.71 2.82
N GLU A 14 -8.21 -20.07 3.88
CA GLU A 14 -7.96 -18.63 3.86
C GLU A 14 -6.72 -18.38 2.98
N ALA A 15 -6.90 -17.67 1.86
CA ALA A 15 -5.76 -17.21 1.07
C ALA A 15 -4.80 -16.49 2.02
N PRO A 16 -3.47 -16.67 1.89
CA PRO A 16 -2.53 -15.91 2.70
C PRO A 16 -2.95 -14.45 2.58
N ARG A 17 -3.35 -13.87 3.71
CA ARG A 17 -3.68 -12.45 3.78
C ARG A 17 -2.47 -11.77 3.15
N PRO A 18 -2.62 -11.02 2.04
CA PRO A 18 -1.47 -10.40 1.39
C PRO A 18 -0.70 -9.75 2.52
N GLU A 19 0.57 -10.15 2.69
CA GLU A 19 1.41 -9.66 3.80
C GLU A 19 1.20 -8.16 3.80
N GLN A 20 0.42 -7.68 4.78
CA GLN A 20 0.00 -6.30 4.76
C GLN A 20 1.32 -5.59 4.95
N ASP A 21 1.69 -4.75 3.98
CA ASP A 21 2.94 -4.03 3.94
C ASP A 21 2.85 -2.94 5.03
N LEU A 22 2.67 -3.36 6.28
CA LEU A 22 2.54 -2.54 7.46
C LEU A 22 3.88 -2.48 8.15
N ASP A 23 4.21 -1.33 8.71
CA ASP A 23 5.31 -1.23 9.66
C ASP A 23 4.92 -1.75 11.05
N ASP A 24 5.86 -1.70 11.99
CA ASP A 24 5.65 -2.15 13.38
C ASP A 24 4.57 -1.32 14.13
N ALA A 25 4.20 -0.15 13.60
CA ALA A 25 3.12 0.69 14.11
C ALA A 25 1.77 0.42 13.42
N GLY A 26 1.72 -0.49 12.44
CA GLY A 26 0.52 -0.81 11.67
C GLY A 26 0.22 0.16 10.53
N VAL A 27 1.19 0.99 10.12
CA VAL A 27 1.06 1.96 9.02
C VAL A 27 1.31 1.25 7.69
N ASP A 28 0.38 1.38 6.74
CA ASP A 28 0.57 0.88 5.37
C ASP A 28 1.68 1.65 4.65
N VAL A 29 2.80 0.95 4.44
CA VAL A 29 3.99 1.41 3.75
C VAL A 29 4.08 0.86 2.32
N SER A 30 3.04 0.18 1.79
CA SER A 30 3.03 -0.41 0.44
C SER A 30 3.36 0.64 -0.61
N LEU A 31 2.71 1.81 -0.53
CA LEU A 31 2.91 2.90 -1.47
C LEU A 31 4.33 3.49 -1.36
N ILE A 32 4.86 3.60 -0.15
CA ILE A 32 6.21 4.11 0.09
C ILE A 32 7.23 3.14 -0.49
N ARG A 33 7.12 1.84 -0.16
CA ARG A 33 8.01 0.79 -0.66
C ARG A 33 7.98 0.68 -2.17
N TRP A 34 6.79 0.74 -2.77
CA TRP A 34 6.65 0.80 -4.22
C TRP A 34 7.32 2.04 -4.81
N THR A 35 7.10 3.23 -4.26
CA THR A 35 7.71 4.47 -4.76
C THR A 35 9.24 4.46 -4.68
N LEU A 36 9.80 3.81 -3.64
CA LEU A 36 11.24 3.63 -3.45
C LEU A 36 11.84 2.57 -4.36
N SER A 37 11.02 1.64 -4.89
CA SER A 37 11.46 0.67 -5.90
C SER A 37 11.62 1.28 -7.31
N LEU A 38 11.04 2.46 -7.54
CA LEU A 38 11.12 3.16 -8.83
C LEU A 38 12.47 3.84 -9.03
N THR A 39 12.93 3.87 -10.28
CA THR A 39 13.99 4.77 -10.73
C THR A 39 13.57 6.23 -10.57
N PRO A 40 14.52 7.19 -10.54
CA PRO A 40 14.19 8.61 -10.49
C PRO A 40 13.23 9.07 -11.59
N ASP A 41 13.40 8.59 -12.82
CA ASP A 41 12.57 8.98 -13.97
C ASP A 41 11.15 8.41 -13.87
N GLU A 42 11.01 7.15 -13.47
CA GLU A 42 9.70 6.52 -13.24
C GLU A 42 8.92 7.22 -12.13
N ARG A 43 9.61 7.55 -11.02
CA ARG A 43 9.01 8.30 -9.92
C ARG A 43 8.55 9.68 -10.38
N LEU A 44 9.33 10.38 -11.20
CA LEU A 44 8.95 11.67 -11.76
C LEU A 44 7.70 11.55 -12.66
N ALA A 45 7.65 10.54 -13.53
CA ALA A 45 6.51 10.31 -14.41
C ALA A 45 5.21 10.04 -13.63
N VAL A 46 5.27 9.23 -12.58
CA VAL A 46 4.13 8.97 -11.69
C VAL A 46 3.66 10.24 -10.99
N LEU A 47 4.59 11.02 -10.43
CA LEU A 47 4.25 12.29 -9.77
C LEU A 47 3.62 13.30 -10.73
N GLN A 48 4.11 13.36 -11.97
CA GLN A 48 3.52 14.20 -13.01
C GLN A 48 2.07 13.78 -13.30
N GLY A 49 1.78 12.48 -13.37
CA GLY A 49 0.41 11.98 -13.56
C GLY A 49 -0.56 12.41 -12.45
N PHE A 50 -0.10 12.49 -11.19
CA PHE A 50 -0.93 13.02 -10.10
C PHE A 50 -1.20 14.52 -10.25
N VAL A 51 -0.18 15.31 -10.61
CA VAL A 51 -0.33 16.75 -10.87
C VAL A 51 -1.34 16.99 -11.99
N ASP A 52 -1.21 16.24 -13.09
CA ASP A 52 -2.10 16.34 -14.25
C ASP A 52 -3.55 15.99 -13.88
N SER A 53 -3.74 14.97 -13.04
CA SER A 53 -5.07 14.56 -12.56
C SER A 53 -5.75 15.67 -11.74
N VAL A 54 -5.00 16.33 -10.84
CA VAL A 54 -5.52 17.46 -10.05
C VAL A 54 -5.83 18.66 -10.95
N ALA A 55 -4.95 18.95 -11.93
CA ALA A 55 -5.18 20.01 -12.90
C ALA A 55 -6.45 19.76 -13.73
N ALA A 56 -6.68 18.53 -14.17
CA ALA A 56 -7.89 18.15 -14.90
C ALA A 56 -9.18 18.40 -14.09
N VAL A 57 -9.19 18.02 -12.80
CA VAL A 57 -10.34 18.30 -11.92
C VAL A 57 -10.55 19.80 -11.74
N ARG A 58 -9.48 20.55 -11.49
CA ARG A 58 -9.53 22.02 -11.36
C ARG A 58 -10.09 22.70 -12.60
N ASP A 59 -9.72 22.25 -13.79
CA ASP A 59 -10.15 22.88 -15.02
C ASP A 59 -11.58 22.45 -15.41
N ALA A 60 -12.04 21.29 -14.95
CA ALA A 60 -13.43 20.88 -15.06
C ALA A 60 -14.38 21.73 -14.20
N THR A 61 -13.94 22.20 -13.02
CA THR A 61 -14.77 23.02 -12.12
C THR A 61 -14.83 24.50 -12.49
N LYS A 62 -14.00 24.96 -13.43
CA LYS A 62 -14.03 26.33 -13.96
C LYS A 62 -14.98 26.51 -15.14
N ARG A 63 -15.69 25.46 -15.55
CA ARG A 63 -16.57 25.45 -16.72
C ARG A 63 -18.01 25.77 -16.37
#